data_AF-A0A7Y9IAY2-F1
#
_entry.id   AF-A0A7Y9IAY2-F1
#
_cell.length_a   1.000
_cell.length_b   1.000
_cell.length_c   1.000
_cell.angle_alpha   90.00
_cell.angle_beta   90.00
_cell.angle_gamma   90.00
#
_symmetry.space_group_name_H-M   'P 1'
#
loop_
_entity.id
_entity.type
_entity.pdbx_description
1 polymer ?
#
loop_
_entity_poly.entity_id
_entity_poly.type
_entity_poly.pdbx_seq_one_letter_code
_entity_poly.pdbx_strand_id
1 'polypeptide(L)'
;MTVVDHEAERLDRAAAEALAGRICARAAEQAVASCQLLELIGEFDAGGGVGWMSGVKSVAHWVAFSCSMSPGAAREHVRVARAMRRMPTITAAFRAGELSYSKMREVTRVVGLVDEPACVSWPRRHRPRNWPGRSPPTGPPAAPGSGRRSCGGSGWLSGPATA
;
A
#
# COMPACT_ATOMS: atom_id res chain seq x y z
N MET A 1 29.22 -20.66 -19.05
CA MET A 1 28.10 -20.12 -18.25
C MET A 1 26.89 -20.97 -18.60
N THR A 2 26.72 -22.10 -17.90
CA THR A 2 25.60 -23.00 -18.14
C THR A 2 24.32 -22.30 -17.69
N VAL A 3 23.43 -22.02 -18.64
CA VAL A 3 22.03 -21.74 -18.31
C VAL A 3 21.56 -22.99 -17.57
N VAL A 4 21.31 -22.85 -16.27
CA VAL A 4 20.65 -23.90 -15.52
C VAL A 4 19.23 -23.91 -16.06
N ASP A 5 18.97 -24.81 -17.01
CA ASP A 5 17.62 -25.11 -17.45
C ASP A 5 16.90 -25.71 -16.23
N HIS A 6 16.22 -24.84 -15.50
CA HIS A 6 15.26 -25.26 -14.49
C HIS A 6 14.03 -25.76 -15.25
N GLU A 7 13.97 -27.06 -15.53
CA GLU A 7 12.70 -27.74 -15.79
C GLU A 7 11.88 -27.63 -14.50
N ALA A 8 11.22 -26.49 -14.32
CA ALA A 8 10.34 -26.25 -13.21
C ALA A 8 9.17 -27.23 -13.31
N GLU A 9 9.12 -28.18 -12.39
CA GLU A 9 8.00 -29.10 -12.24
C GLU A 9 6.69 -28.29 -12.14
N ARG A 10 5.67 -28.70 -12.90
CA ARG A 10 4.40 -27.97 -12.95
C ARG A 10 3.73 -28.04 -11.58
N LEU A 11 3.52 -26.88 -10.98
CA LEU A 11 2.76 -26.75 -9.73
C LEU A 11 1.32 -27.21 -9.95
N ASP A 12 0.81 -28.06 -9.06
CA ASP A 12 -0.63 -28.23 -8.92
C ASP A 12 -1.26 -26.97 -8.30
N ARG A 13 -2.59 -26.92 -8.29
CA ARG A 13 -3.33 -25.75 -7.79
C ARG A 13 -3.00 -25.43 -6.32
N ALA A 14 -2.89 -26.43 -5.46
CA ALA A 14 -2.66 -26.22 -4.03
C ALA A 14 -1.25 -25.67 -3.78
N ALA A 15 -0.24 -26.23 -4.46
CA ALA A 15 1.14 -25.76 -4.41
C ALA A 15 1.26 -24.33 -4.96
N ALA A 16 0.58 -24.00 -6.06
CA ALA A 16 0.54 -22.66 -6.63
C ALA A 16 -0.08 -21.63 -5.68
N GLU A 17 -1.21 -21.95 -5.05
CA GLU A 17 -1.87 -21.08 -4.06
C GLU A 17 -0.98 -20.85 -2.82
N ALA A 18 -0.30 -21.90 -2.33
CA ALA A 18 0.63 -21.78 -1.21
C ALA A 18 1.85 -20.91 -1.55
N LEU A 19 2.44 -21.10 -2.74
CA LEU A 19 3.55 -20.28 -3.22
C LEU A 19 3.14 -18.82 -3.41
N ALA A 20 1.96 -18.56 -3.99
CA ALA A 20 1.42 -17.20 -4.12
C ALA A 20 1.25 -16.53 -2.75
N GLY A 21 0.77 -17.26 -1.74
CA GLY A 21 0.69 -16.77 -0.36
C GLY A 21 2.06 -16.37 0.20
N ARG A 22 3.09 -17.20 0.00
CA ARG A 22 4.48 -16.91 0.42
C ARG A 22 5.07 -15.70 -0.31
N ILE A 23 4.83 -15.56 -1.61
CA ILE A 23 5.25 -14.38 -2.39
C ILE A 23 4.61 -13.11 -1.81
N CYS A 24 3.30 -13.14 -1.53
CA CYS A 24 2.60 -12.01 -0.95
C CYS A 24 3.14 -11.65 0.44
N ALA A 25 3.45 -12.67 1.26
CA ALA A 25 4.05 -12.47 2.59
C ALA A 25 5.39 -11.74 2.50
N ARG A 26 6.31 -12.24 1.66
CA ARG A 26 7.61 -11.60 1.43
C ARG A 26 7.49 -10.19 0.86
N ALA A 27 6.53 -9.96 -0.02
CA ALA A 27 6.29 -8.62 -0.57
C ALA A 27 5.82 -7.61 0.49
N ALA A 28 5.11 -8.04 1.54
CA ALA A 28 4.78 -7.14 2.64
C ALA A 28 5.95 -6.95 3.61
N GLU A 29 6.73 -7.99 3.90
CA GLU A 29 7.97 -7.83 4.67
C GLU A 29 8.92 -6.83 4.00
N GLN A 30 9.07 -6.91 2.67
CA GLN A 30 9.83 -5.94 1.90
C GLN A 30 9.24 -4.53 2.01
N ALA A 31 7.91 -4.40 2.06
CA ALA A 31 7.26 -3.11 2.28
C ALA A 31 7.57 -2.53 3.67
N VAL A 32 7.50 -3.35 4.72
CA VAL A 32 7.86 -2.95 6.08
C VAL A 32 9.32 -2.49 6.14
N ALA A 33 10.25 -3.27 5.58
CA ALA A 33 11.67 -2.92 5.51
C ALA A 33 11.91 -1.63 4.71
N SER A 34 11.16 -1.43 3.62
CA SER A 34 11.23 -0.20 2.84
C SER A 34 10.74 1.01 3.65
N CYS A 35 9.67 0.86 4.43
CA CYS A 35 9.15 1.92 5.31
C CYS A 35 10.21 2.32 6.35
N GLN A 36 10.82 1.35 7.02
CA GLN A 36 11.88 1.58 8.01
C GLN A 36 13.08 2.30 7.40
N LEU A 37 13.54 1.88 6.21
CA LEU A 37 14.62 2.57 5.50
C LEU A 37 14.27 4.03 5.20
N LEU A 38 13.05 4.29 4.73
CA LEU A 38 12.59 5.64 4.40
C LEU A 38 12.42 6.54 5.64
N GLU A 39 12.05 5.96 6.78
CA GLU A 39 12.04 6.66 8.07
C GLU A 39 13.44 7.11 8.46
N LEU A 40 14.44 6.20 8.41
CA LEU A 40 15.84 6.52 8.69
C LEU A 40 16.39 7.58 7.73
N ILE A 41 16.09 7.47 6.43
CA ILE A 41 16.47 8.49 5.45
C ILE A 41 15.81 9.84 5.79
N GLY A 42 14.54 9.82 6.20
CA GLY A 42 13.80 11.02 6.58
C GLY A 42 14.33 11.70 7.83
N GLU A 43 14.73 10.93 8.84
CA GLU A 43 15.40 11.41 10.05
C GLU A 43 16.78 12.00 9.72
N PHE A 44 17.57 11.27 8.93
CA PHE A 44 18.89 11.72 8.49
C PHE A 44 18.81 13.03 7.68
N ASP A 45 17.83 13.14 6.78
CA ASP A 45 17.59 14.35 5.99
C ASP A 45 17.12 15.52 6.86
N ALA A 46 16.18 15.28 7.77
CA ALA A 46 15.64 16.30 8.67
C ALA A 46 16.70 16.83 9.66
N GLY A 47 17.58 15.95 10.15
CA GLY A 47 18.65 16.29 11.08
C GLY A 47 19.87 16.92 10.41
N GLY A 48 19.85 17.17 9.10
CA GLY A 48 20.99 17.73 8.38
C GLY A 48 22.20 16.79 8.34
N GLY A 49 21.97 15.48 8.39
CA GLY A 49 23.02 14.46 8.51
C GLY A 49 24.12 14.53 7.45
N VAL A 50 23.79 15.04 6.25
CA VAL A 50 24.77 15.26 5.18
C VAL A 50 25.90 16.20 5.59
N GLY A 51 25.67 17.14 6.51
CA GLY A 51 26.70 18.08 6.99
C GLY A 51 27.84 17.40 7.76
N TRP A 52 27.61 16.19 8.26
CA TRP A 52 28.61 15.39 8.98
C TRP A 52 29.33 14.38 8.09
N MET A 53 28.94 14.28 6.81
CA MET A 53 29.48 13.31 5.88
C MET A 53 30.47 13.97 4.92
N SER A 54 31.68 13.43 4.84
CA SER A 54 32.73 13.95 3.95
C SER A 54 32.51 13.52 2.49
N GLY A 55 32.75 14.43 1.55
CA GLY A 55 32.78 14.12 0.11
C GLY A 55 31.41 13.96 -0.57
N VAL A 56 30.31 14.24 0.14
CA VAL A 56 28.95 14.16 -0.41
C VAL A 56 28.32 15.54 -0.58
N LYS A 57 27.36 15.66 -1.51
CA LYS A 57 26.80 16.94 -1.96
C LYS A 57 25.33 17.14 -1.55
N SER A 58 24.67 16.05 -1.18
CA SER A 58 23.27 16.01 -0.78
C SER A 58 22.97 14.66 -0.13
N VAL A 59 21.85 14.57 0.57
CA VAL A 59 21.37 13.30 1.14
C VAL A 59 21.17 12.25 0.03
N ALA A 60 20.61 12.63 -1.11
CA ALA A 60 20.44 11.71 -2.24
C ALA A 60 21.78 11.22 -2.81
N HIS A 61 22.82 12.06 -2.83
CA HIS A 61 24.17 11.64 -3.23
C HIS A 61 24.75 10.63 -2.24
N TRP A 62 24.60 10.91 -0.94
CA TRP A 62 25.04 9.99 0.11
C TRP A 62 24.32 8.64 0.05
N VAL A 63 22.98 8.64 -0.08
CA VAL A 63 22.19 7.40 -0.23
C VAL A 63 22.58 6.63 -1.49
N ALA A 64 22.79 7.32 -2.62
CA ALA A 64 23.22 6.66 -3.86
C ALA A 64 24.54 5.90 -3.67
N PHE A 65 25.53 6.56 -3.05
CA PHE A 65 26.83 5.99 -2.79
C PHE A 65 26.80 4.89 -1.73
N SER A 66 26.27 5.19 -0.54
CA SER A 66 26.32 4.32 0.64
C SER A 66 25.35 3.13 0.57
N CYS A 67 24.22 3.28 -0.12
CA CYS A 67 23.22 2.21 -0.25
C CYS A 67 23.25 1.54 -1.64
N SER A 68 24.30 1.78 -2.44
CA SER A 68 24.47 1.21 -3.80
C SER A 68 23.22 1.41 -4.68
N MET A 69 22.61 2.59 -4.61
CA MET A 69 21.44 2.95 -5.40
C MET A 69 21.83 3.78 -6.61
N SER A 70 21.08 3.64 -7.70
CA SER A 70 21.20 4.59 -8.81
C SER A 70 20.83 6.01 -8.32
N PRO A 71 21.40 7.07 -8.91
CA PRO A 71 21.09 8.44 -8.51
C PRO A 71 19.59 8.78 -8.60
N GLY A 72 18.89 8.23 -9.60
CA GLY A 72 17.44 8.39 -9.75
C GLY A 72 16.66 7.72 -8.62
N ALA A 73 17.03 6.48 -8.26
CA ALA A 73 16.41 5.77 -7.15
C ALA A 73 16.64 6.50 -5.82
N ALA A 74 17.87 6.96 -5.54
CA ALA A 74 18.18 7.65 -4.30
C ALA A 74 17.38 8.95 -4.12
N ARG A 75 17.26 9.76 -5.17
CA ARG A 75 16.42 10.99 -5.15
C ARG A 75 14.97 10.66 -4.86
N GLU A 76 14.45 9.58 -5.45
CA GLU A 76 13.08 9.16 -5.22
C GLU A 76 12.84 8.71 -3.78
N HIS A 77 13.77 7.93 -3.19
CA HIS A 77 13.66 7.54 -1.79
C HIS A 77 13.68 8.76 -0.86
N VAL A 78 14.57 9.73 -1.10
CA VAL A 78 14.61 10.98 -0.31
C VAL A 78 13.30 11.78 -0.46
N ARG A 79 12.75 11.87 -1.68
CA ARG A 79 11.45 12.53 -1.92
C ARG A 79 10.32 11.85 -1.15
N VAL A 80 10.24 10.53 -1.22
CA VAL A 80 9.23 9.73 -0.52
C VAL A 80 9.38 9.90 0.99
N ALA A 81 10.59 9.76 1.53
CA ALA A 81 10.91 9.93 2.96
C ALA A 81 10.42 11.28 3.49
N ARG A 82 10.71 12.37 2.77
CA ARG A 82 10.23 13.72 3.13
C ARG A 82 8.71 13.85 3.11
N ALA A 83 8.04 13.17 2.18
CA ALA A 83 6.58 13.19 2.05
C ALA A 83 5.90 12.36 3.15
N MET A 84 6.47 11.21 3.55
CA MET A 84 5.93 10.35 4.62
C MET A 84 5.68 11.12 5.92
N ARG A 85 6.57 12.08 6.23
CA ARG A 85 6.45 12.94 7.43
C ARG A 85 5.18 13.80 7.47
N ARG A 86 4.52 14.00 6.32
CA ARG A 86 3.27 14.75 6.19
C ARG A 86 2.05 13.84 5.99
N MET A 87 2.23 12.52 6.07
CA MET A 87 1.20 11.52 5.83
C MET A 87 1.26 10.40 6.90
N PRO A 88 0.92 10.70 8.17
CA PRO A 88 1.05 9.73 9.26
C PRO A 88 0.13 8.50 9.14
N THR A 89 -1.10 8.63 8.63
CA THR A 89 -2.06 7.52 8.51
C THR A 89 -1.64 6.50 7.43
N ILE A 90 -1.19 6.98 6.28
CA ILE A 90 -0.69 6.18 5.16
C ILE A 90 0.68 5.60 5.52
N THR A 91 1.52 6.36 6.23
CA THR A 91 2.77 5.81 6.77
C THR A 91 2.51 4.70 7.78
N ALA A 92 1.48 4.80 8.63
CA ALA A 92 1.11 3.70 9.52
C ALA A 92 0.68 2.45 8.75
N ALA A 93 -0.13 2.60 7.70
CA ALA A 93 -0.50 1.48 6.81
C ALA A 93 0.73 0.90 6.09
N PHE A 94 1.67 1.73 5.64
CA PHE A 94 2.91 1.27 5.02
C PHE A 94 3.79 0.49 6.00
N ARG A 95 3.94 1.00 7.24
CA ARG A 95 4.67 0.36 8.34
C ARG A 95 4.05 -0.97 8.74
N ALA A 96 2.73 -1.12 8.64
CA ALA A 96 2.01 -2.38 8.85
C ALA A 96 2.13 -3.36 7.67
N GLY A 97 2.87 -3.01 6.61
CA GLY A 97 2.98 -3.85 5.41
C GLY A 97 1.70 -3.86 4.57
N GLU A 98 0.81 -2.88 4.73
CA GLU A 98 -0.47 -2.80 4.01
C GLU A 98 -0.36 -2.00 2.70
N LEU A 99 0.71 -1.23 2.50
CA LEU A 99 1.04 -0.54 1.25
C LEU A 99 2.40 -0.96 0.69
N SER A 100 2.53 -1.18 -0.62
CA SER A 100 3.84 -1.46 -1.21
C SER A 100 4.62 -0.16 -1.39
N TYR A 101 5.94 -0.24 -1.50
CA TYR A 101 6.77 0.93 -1.82
C TYR A 101 6.30 1.64 -3.10
N SER A 102 5.96 0.89 -4.16
CA SER A 102 5.44 1.46 -5.41
C SER A 102 4.15 2.26 -5.18
N LYS A 103 3.21 1.75 -4.36
CA LYS A 103 2.00 2.48 -4.01
C LYS A 103 2.31 3.73 -3.19
N MET A 104 3.17 3.61 -2.18
CA MET A 104 3.61 4.73 -1.36
C MET A 104 4.21 5.84 -2.24
N ARG A 105 5.09 5.47 -3.16
CA ARG A 105 5.74 6.38 -4.11
C ARG A 105 4.73 7.16 -4.96
N GLU A 106 3.66 6.52 -5.42
CA GLU A 106 2.60 7.21 -6.17
C GLU A 106 1.73 8.10 -5.28
N VAL A 107 1.34 7.60 -4.11
CA VAL A 107 0.53 8.36 -3.14
C VAL A 107 1.23 9.65 -2.70
N THR A 108 2.56 9.63 -2.56
CA THR A 108 3.33 10.84 -2.23
C THR A 108 3.30 11.94 -3.32
N ARG A 109 2.70 11.71 -4.49
CA ARG A 109 2.47 12.74 -5.51
C ARG A 109 1.24 13.59 -5.24
N VAL A 110 0.30 13.10 -4.44
CA VAL A 110 -0.97 13.80 -4.11
C VAL A 110 -1.00 14.32 -2.66
N VAL A 111 0.16 14.40 -2.00
CA VAL A 111 0.28 14.95 -0.64
C VAL A 111 -0.31 16.36 -0.61
N GLY A 112 -1.25 16.59 0.30
CA GLY A 112 -1.91 17.90 0.47
C GLY A 112 -3.00 18.21 -0.55
N LEU A 113 -3.26 17.30 -1.50
CA LEU A 113 -4.36 17.43 -2.48
C LEU A 113 -5.56 16.54 -2.16
N VAL A 114 -5.37 15.51 -1.32
CA VAL A 114 -6.41 14.52 -0.97
C VAL A 114 -6.32 14.19 0.51
N ASP A 115 -7.47 14.00 1.15
CA ASP A 115 -7.56 13.53 2.53
C ASP A 115 -6.97 12.12 2.67
N GLU A 116 -6.06 12.01 3.64
CA GLU A 116 -5.24 10.84 3.85
C GLU A 116 -6.03 9.51 4.05
N PRO A 117 -7.13 9.47 4.83
CA PRO A 117 -7.89 8.25 5.05
C PRO A 117 -8.53 7.68 3.78
N ALA A 118 -8.86 8.55 2.80
CA ALA A 118 -9.45 8.11 1.53
C ALA A 118 -8.49 7.23 0.73
N CYS A 119 -7.17 7.49 0.81
CA CYS A 119 -6.15 6.72 0.13
C CYS A 119 -5.88 5.34 0.76
N VAL A 120 -6.09 5.19 2.07
CA VAL A 120 -5.89 3.91 2.78
C VAL A 120 -6.92 2.86 2.37
N SER A 121 -8.14 3.30 2.00
CA SER A 121 -9.19 2.42 1.51
C SER A 121 -8.88 1.77 0.16
N TRP A 122 -7.83 2.22 -0.54
CA TRP A 122 -7.49 1.72 -1.87
C TRP A 122 -6.92 0.30 -1.80
N PRO A 123 -7.63 -0.70 -2.36
CA PRO A 123 -7.25 -2.09 -2.18
C PRO A 123 -5.85 -2.36 -2.71
N ARG A 124 -5.02 -3.11 -1.97
CA ARG A 124 -4.06 -4.00 -2.65
C ARG A 124 -4.95 -4.99 -3.40
N ARG A 125 -4.96 -4.93 -4.73
CA ARG A 125 -5.77 -5.83 -5.59
C ARG A 125 -5.58 -7.32 -5.26
N HIS A 126 -4.55 -7.69 -4.48
CA HIS A 126 -4.27 -9.06 -4.07
C HIS A 126 -3.97 -9.13 -2.56
N ARG A 127 -4.98 -9.44 -1.74
CA ARG A 127 -4.77 -9.92 -0.35
C ARG A 127 -5.26 -11.37 -0.30
N PRO A 128 -4.39 -12.36 -0.03
CA PRO A 128 -4.84 -13.73 0.16
C PRO A 128 -5.75 -13.80 1.40
N ARG A 129 -6.73 -14.71 1.37
CA ARG A 129 -7.78 -14.81 2.39
C ARG A 129 -7.25 -15.04 3.82
N ASN A 130 -6.06 -15.60 3.95
CA ASN A 130 -5.39 -16.00 5.20
C ASN A 130 -4.23 -15.07 5.63
N TRP A 131 -4.26 -13.78 5.28
CA TRP A 131 -3.20 -12.84 5.64
C TRP A 131 -3.06 -12.66 7.18
N PRO A 132 -1.88 -12.89 7.78
CA PRO A 132 -1.70 -12.87 9.23
C PRO A 132 -1.85 -11.47 9.85
N GLY A 133 -1.60 -10.39 9.09
CA GLY A 133 -1.83 -9.01 9.53
C GLY A 133 -3.26 -8.50 9.27
N ARG A 134 -4.26 -9.38 9.09
CA ARG A 134 -5.65 -8.96 8.92
C ARG A 134 -6.18 -8.59 10.29
N SER A 135 -6.19 -7.30 10.61
CA SER A 135 -7.02 -6.82 11.70
C SER A 135 -8.46 -7.28 11.43
N PRO A 136 -9.13 -7.94 12.41
CA PRO A 136 -10.55 -8.24 12.27
C PRO A 136 -11.32 -6.94 11.97
N PRO A 137 -12.43 -6.99 11.21
CA PRO A 137 -13.21 -5.80 10.93
C PRO A 137 -13.54 -5.10 12.26
N THR A 138 -13.06 -3.88 12.43
CA THR A 138 -13.40 -3.01 13.55
C THR A 138 -14.79 -2.44 13.29
N GLY A 139 -15.79 -3.27 13.51
CA GLY A 139 -17.19 -2.93 13.38
C GLY A 139 -18.04 -4.12 13.79
N PRO A 140 -19.19 -3.90 14.43
CA PRO A 140 -20.12 -5.00 14.68
C PRO A 140 -20.45 -5.69 13.36
N PRO A 141 -20.66 -7.03 13.35
CA PRO A 141 -21.08 -7.73 12.15
C PRO A 141 -22.28 -6.99 11.56
N ALA A 142 -22.22 -6.67 10.27
CA ALA A 142 -23.34 -6.05 9.58
C ALA A 142 -24.57 -6.90 9.86
N ALA A 143 -25.55 -6.32 10.55
CA ALA A 143 -26.81 -6.99 10.84
C ALA A 143 -27.36 -7.53 9.50
N PRO A 144 -27.88 -8.76 9.46
CA PRO A 144 -28.51 -9.28 8.26
C PRO A 144 -29.54 -8.25 7.80
N GLY A 145 -29.33 -7.71 6.60
CA GLY A 145 -30.05 -6.55 6.09
C GLY A 145 -31.54 -6.77 6.26
N SER A 146 -32.17 -5.99 7.14
CA SER A 146 -33.61 -5.89 7.22
C SER A 146 -34.06 -5.27 5.89
N GLY A 147 -34.46 -6.11 4.94
CA GLY A 147 -35.07 -5.68 3.71
C GLY A 147 -36.37 -4.95 3.99
N ARG A 148 -36.29 -3.65 4.27
CA ARG A 148 -37.42 -2.74 4.11
C ARG A 148 -37.60 -2.54 2.61
N ARG A 149 -38.46 -3.38 2.01
CA ARG A 149 -39.18 -3.00 0.80
C ARG A 149 -40.10 -1.85 1.20
N SER A 150 -39.64 -0.61 1.02
CA SER A 150 -40.54 0.54 0.93
C SER A 150 -41.11 0.58 -0.49
N CYS A 151 -42.19 -0.17 -0.71
CA CYS A 151 -43.08 0.11 -1.83
C CYS A 151 -44.06 1.19 -1.36
N GLY A 152 -43.63 2.46 -1.46
CA GLY A 152 -44.56 3.59 -1.42
C GLY A 152 -45.37 3.56 -2.69
N GLY A 153 -46.69 3.44 -2.54
CA GLY A 153 -47.63 3.39 -3.65
C GLY A 153 -47.82 4.74 -4.32
N SER A 154 -48.04 4.69 -5.63
CA SER A 154 -48.77 5.70 -6.39
C SER A 154 -49.24 5.06 -7.69
N GLY A 155 -50.55 4.83 -7.81
CA GLY A 155 -51.15 4.30 -9.03
C GLY A 155 -52.53 3.68 -8.80
N TRP A 156 -53.45 4.45 -8.20
CA TRP A 156 -54.87 4.10 -8.25
C TRP A 156 -55.38 4.28 -9.69
N LEU A 157 -56.20 3.32 -10.10
CA LEU A 157 -56.72 3.06 -11.42
C LEU A 157 -57.61 4.22 -11.94
N SER A 158 -57.49 4.50 -13.24
CA SER A 158 -58.44 5.33 -14.00
C SER A 158 -59.70 4.53 -14.37
N GLY A 159 -60.87 5.16 -14.30
CA GLY A 159 -61.92 4.98 -15.33
C GLY A 159 -63.36 4.75 -14.85
N PRO A 160 -64.38 5.26 -15.57
CA PRO A 160 -65.68 5.63 -15.02
C PRO A 160 -66.80 4.61 -15.26
N ALA A 161 -67.92 4.75 -14.52
CA ALA A 161 -69.21 4.16 -14.88
C ALA A 161 -70.33 5.21 -14.71
N THR A 162 -70.89 5.62 -15.83
CA THR A 162 -72.21 6.29 -15.94
C THR A 162 -73.10 5.40 -16.79
N ALA A 163 -74.15 4.86 -16.17
CA ALA A 163 -75.55 4.77 -16.61
C ALA A 163 -76.32 3.97 -15.56
#